data_AF-A0A9E5TBY0-F1
#
_entry.id   AF-A0A9E5TBY0-F1
#
_cell.length_a   1.000
_cell.length_b   1.000
_cell.length_c   1.000
_cell.angle_alpha   90.00
_cell.angle_beta   90.00
_cell.angle_gamma   90.00
#
_symmetry.space_group_name_H-M   'P 1'
#
loop_
_entity.id
_entity.type
_entity.pdbx_description
1 polymer ?
#
loop_
_entity_poly.entity_id
_entity_poly.type
_entity_poly.pdbx_seq_one_letter_code
_entity_poly.pdbx_strand_id
1 'polypeptide(L)' 'MTDLEYEGAEPDQEREQHTSTNYSNNITCGICGAPVRNVPVMYESMNIDWRCAKCLRRDKPVLEDHGA' A
#
# COMPACT_ATOMS: atom_id res chain seq x y z
N MET A 1 35.73 23.53 29.46
CA MET A 1 35.01 24.45 28.56
C MET A 1 34.01 23.60 27.79
N THR A 2 32.86 23.39 28.43
CA THR A 2 31.50 23.80 27.98
C THR A 2 30.92 22.78 27.00
N ASP A 3 30.14 21.81 27.49
CA ASP A 3 28.72 21.96 27.88
C ASP A 3 27.84 22.11 26.62
N LEU A 4 27.19 21.01 26.26
CA LEU A 4 25.94 20.97 25.49
C LEU A 4 25.41 19.53 25.58
N GLU A 5 24.84 19.26 26.75
CA GLU A 5 23.89 18.17 26.95
C GLU A 5 22.70 18.41 26.01
N TYR A 6 22.51 17.52 25.04
CA TYR A 6 21.30 17.47 24.23
C TYR A 6 20.35 16.42 24.85
N GLU A 7 19.69 16.83 25.93
CA GLU A 7 18.47 16.17 26.40
C GLU A 7 17.30 16.53 25.47
N GLY A 8 16.52 15.53 25.08
CA GLY A 8 15.15 15.73 24.61
C GLY A 8 14.97 15.82 23.10
N ALA A 9 14.74 14.67 22.48
CA ALA A 9 13.57 14.46 21.63
C ALA A 9 13.45 12.96 21.35
N GLU A 10 12.28 12.43 21.65
CA GLU A 10 11.85 11.06 21.41
C GLU A 10 12.27 10.60 20.00
N PRO A 11 12.65 9.33 19.78
CA PRO A 11 12.84 8.85 18.43
C PRO A 11 11.48 8.86 17.74
N ASP A 12 11.27 9.91 16.95
CA ASP A 12 10.35 10.05 15.83
C ASP A 12 10.16 8.68 15.14
N GLN A 13 9.16 7.91 15.62
CA GLN A 13 8.77 6.60 15.10
C GLN A 13 8.06 6.70 13.74
N GLU A 14 8.23 7.82 13.02
CA GLU A 14 7.54 8.10 11.77
C GLU A 14 8.43 7.89 10.52
N ARG A 15 9.70 7.51 10.68
CA ARG A 15 10.66 7.39 9.55
C ARG A 15 11.14 5.99 9.17
N GLU A 16 10.61 4.92 9.76
CA GLU A 16 10.98 3.53 9.41
C GLU A 16 9.84 2.68 8.81
N GLN A 17 8.76 3.29 8.31
CA GLN A 17 7.73 2.55 7.55
C GLN A 17 8.08 2.32 6.07
N HIS A 18 9.24 2.78 5.63
CA HIS A 18 9.69 2.58 4.26
C HIS A 18 10.35 1.20 4.15
N THR A 19 9.70 0.28 3.42
CA THR A 19 10.17 -1.08 3.06
C THR A 19 10.00 -2.20 4.10
N SER A 20 8.89 -2.25 4.83
CA SER A 20 8.50 -3.52 5.46
C SER A 20 8.18 -4.56 4.37
N THR A 21 8.88 -5.69 4.38
CA THR A 21 8.62 -6.87 3.52
C THR A 21 7.33 -7.59 3.91
N ASN A 22 6.50 -6.95 4.73
CA ASN A 22 5.31 -7.52 5.32
C ASN A 22 4.11 -7.21 4.42
N TYR A 23 3.48 -8.25 3.92
CA TYR A 23 2.30 -8.15 3.09
C TYR A 23 1.04 -8.44 3.91
N SER A 24 0.02 -7.61 3.71
CA SER A 24 -1.30 -7.80 4.27
C SER A 24 -1.92 -9.10 3.79
N ASN A 25 -2.57 -9.81 4.70
CA ASN A 25 -3.48 -10.91 4.39
C ASN A 25 -4.96 -10.53 4.61
N ASN A 26 -5.23 -9.32 5.10
CA ASN A 26 -6.58 -8.85 5.43
C ASN A 26 -7.27 -8.16 4.24
N ILE A 27 -6.53 -7.77 3.21
CA ILE A 27 -7.07 -7.05 2.06
C ILE A 27 -7.73 -8.03 1.08
N THR A 28 -9.02 -7.81 0.84
CA THR A 28 -9.83 -8.61 -0.08
C THR A 28 -10.29 -7.79 -1.28
N CYS A 29 -10.50 -8.45 -2.41
CA CYS A 29 -11.01 -7.82 -3.61
C CYS A 29 -12.47 -7.41 -3.42
N GLY A 30 -12.79 -6.13 -3.62
CA GLY A 30 -14.16 -5.61 -3.50
C GLY A 30 -15.17 -6.17 -4.52
N ILE A 31 -14.71 -6.88 -5.55
CA ILE A 31 -15.59 -7.45 -6.60
C ILE A 31 -15.93 -8.92 -6.34
N CYS A 32 -14.93 -9.73 -5.98
CA CYS A 32 -15.09 -11.18 -5.86
C CYS A 32 -14.77 -11.75 -4.48
N GLY A 33 -14.37 -10.90 -3.51
CA GLY A 33 -14.00 -11.31 -2.16
C GLY A 33 -12.67 -12.08 -2.07
N ALA A 34 -11.99 -12.36 -3.18
CA ALA A 34 -10.72 -13.09 -3.17
C ALA A 34 -9.61 -12.26 -2.49
N PRO A 35 -8.69 -12.90 -1.74
CA PRO A 35 -7.59 -12.18 -1.10
C PRO A 35 -6.67 -11.53 -2.14
N VAL A 36 -6.28 -10.28 -1.89
CA VAL A 36 -5.34 -9.54 -2.74
C VAL A 36 -3.92 -9.77 -2.21
N ARG A 37 -3.07 -10.33 -3.05
CA ARG A 37 -1.68 -10.66 -2.69
C ARG A 37 -0.75 -9.47 -2.93
N ASN A 38 0.38 -9.48 -2.25
CA ASN A 38 1.49 -8.53 -2.41
C ASN A 38 1.12 -7.08 -2.10
N VAL A 39 0.14 -6.86 -1.22
CA VAL A 39 -0.20 -5.51 -0.74
C VAL A 39 0.56 -5.25 0.56
N PRO A 40 1.45 -4.24 0.62
CA PRO A 40 2.13 -3.89 1.86
C PRO A 40 1.16 -3.57 3.00
N VAL A 41 1.48 -3.99 4.23
CA VAL A 41 0.59 -3.80 5.40
C VAL A 41 0.21 -2.33 5.65
N MET A 42 1.08 -1.38 5.30
CA MET A 42 0.80 0.07 5.44
C MET A 42 -0.48 0.53 4.71
N TYR A 43 -0.93 -0.24 3.71
CA TYR A 43 -2.14 0.06 2.96
C TYR A 43 -3.43 -0.49 3.59
N GLU A 44 -3.37 -1.30 4.65
CA GLU A 44 -4.57 -1.75 5.37
C GLU A 44 -5.34 -0.57 5.99
N SER A 45 -4.60 0.41 6.50
CA SER A 45 -5.14 1.63 7.11
C SER A 45 -5.61 2.66 6.07
N MET A 46 -5.37 2.42 4.78
CA MET A 46 -5.77 3.32 3.71
C MET A 46 -7.11 2.89 3.11
N ASN A 47 -8.00 3.85 2.88
CA ASN A 47 -9.30 3.59 2.26
C ASN A 47 -9.17 3.48 0.74
N ILE A 48 -8.64 2.36 0.26
CA ILE A 48 -8.40 2.06 -1.16
C ILE A 48 -9.30 0.90 -1.61
N ASP A 49 -9.95 1.06 -2.77
CA ASP A 49 -10.71 -0.02 -3.40
C ASP A 49 -9.79 -1.07 -4.06
N TRP A 50 -9.46 -2.10 -3.31
CA TRP A 50 -8.58 -3.17 -3.77
C TRP A 50 -9.28 -4.14 -4.72
N ARG A 51 -8.60 -4.47 -5.82
CA ARG A 51 -9.07 -5.44 -6.82
C ARG A 51 -8.01 -6.49 -7.10
N CYS A 52 -8.41 -7.76 -7.16
CA CYS A 52 -7.49 -8.83 -7.54
C CYS A 52 -7.10 -8.72 -9.03
N ALA A 53 -5.95 -9.29 -9.41
CA ALA A 53 -5.45 -9.26 -10.78
C ALA A 53 -6.47 -9.80 -11.82
N LYS A 54 -7.32 -10.75 -11.44
CA LYS A 54 -8.38 -11.29 -12.30
C LYS A 54 -9.46 -10.24 -12.60
N CYS A 55 -9.91 -9.50 -11.60
CA CYS A 55 -10.94 -8.48 -11.77
C CYS A 55 -10.38 -7.22 -12.43
N LEU A 56 -9.13 -6.84 -12.14
CA LEU A 56 -8.46 -5.73 -12.84
C LEU A 56 -8.36 -5.95 -14.35
N ARG A 57 -8.12 -7.19 -14.79
CA ARG A 57 -8.05 -7.52 -16.23
C ARG A 57 -9.38 -7.43 -16.95
N ARG A 58 -10.51 -7.62 -16.24
CA ARG A 58 -11.85 -7.48 -16.82
C ARG A 58 -12.25 -6.03 -17.02
N ASP A 59 -11.70 -5.13 -16.20
CA ASP A 59 -11.98 -3.70 -16.24
C ASP A 59 -11.14 -2.95 -17.28
N LYS A 60 -10.24 -3.63 -18.00
CA LYS A 60 -9.43 -2.95 -19.01
C LYS A 60 -10.40 -2.44 -20.08
N PRO A 61 -10.57 -1.12 -20.26
CA PRO A 61 -11.26 -0.63 -21.43
C PRO A 61 -10.49 -1.20 -22.62
N VAL A 62 -11.20 -1.90 -23.50
CA VAL A 62 -10.67 -2.16 -24.83
C VAL A 62 -10.43 -0.76 -25.38
N LEU A 63 -9.17 -0.33 -25.41
CA LEU A 63 -8.77 0.81 -26.22
C LEU A 63 -9.20 0.41 -27.62
N GLU A 64 -10.36 0.92 -28.05
CA GLU A 64 -10.78 0.82 -29.44
C GLU A 64 -9.68 1.51 -30.23
N ASP A 65 -8.87 0.69 -30.87
CA ASP A 65 -7.92 1.10 -31.90
C ASP A 65 -8.75 1.67 -33.04
N HIS A 66 -9.09 2.95 -32.93
CA HIS A 66 -9.58 3.73 -34.06
C HIS A 66 -8.40 4.02 -34.97
N GLY A 67 -7.88 2.98 -35.60
CA GLY A 67 -7.11 3.08 -36.82
C GLY A 67 -8.05 3.47 -37.96
N ALA A 68 -7.91 4.70 -38.44
CA ALA A 68 -8.39 5.16 -39.73
C ALA A 68 -7.32 6.03 -40.38
#